data_AF-A0A8C9IJ10-F1
#
_entry.id   AF-A0A8C9IJ10-F1
#
_cell.length_a   1.000
_cell.length_b   1.000
_cell.length_c   1.000
_cell.angle_alpha   90.00
_cell.angle_beta   90.00
_cell.angle_gamma   90.00
#
_symmetry.space_group_name_H-M   'P 1'
#
loop_
_entity.id
_entity.type
_entity.pdbx_description
1 polymer ?
#
loop_
_entity_poly.entity_id
_entity_poly.type
_entity_poly.pdbx_seq_one_letter_code
_entity_poly.pdbx_strand_id
1 'polypeptide(L)'
;MKEDQVVAEEPGFQDEEESLFQDIDLLQKHGINVADIKKLKSVGICTIKGIQMTTRRALCNVKGLSEAKVDKIKEAANKLLEPGFLTAFEYSEKRKMVFHITTGSQEFDKLLGGGIESMAITEAFGVTAQLPGAGGYPGGKIIFIDTENTL
;
A
#
# COMPACT_ATOMS: atom_id res chain seq x y z
N MET A 1 -33.26 8.33 39.53
CA MET A 1 -32.37 8.90 38.50
C MET A 1 -31.15 8.02 38.44
N LYS A 2 -31.09 7.13 37.44
CA LYS A 2 -29.92 6.31 37.11
C LYS A 2 -29.91 6.19 35.58
N GLU A 3 -29.13 7.10 35.02
CA GLU A 3 -28.34 7.06 33.78
C GLU A 3 -28.90 6.26 32.59
N ASP A 4 -29.29 7.05 31.58
CA ASP A 4 -29.57 6.67 30.22
C ASP A 4 -28.42 5.84 29.61
N GLN A 5 -28.73 4.59 29.24
CA GLN A 5 -27.95 3.86 28.24
C GLN A 5 -28.27 4.43 26.86
N VAL A 6 -27.52 5.44 26.45
CA VAL A 6 -27.39 5.78 25.03
C VAL A 6 -26.47 4.75 24.40
N VAL A 7 -27.08 3.76 23.74
CA VAL A 7 -26.41 2.91 22.76
C VAL A 7 -25.93 3.86 21.66
N ALA A 8 -24.64 4.19 21.66
CA ALA A 8 -24.05 4.93 20.56
C ALA A 8 -24.19 4.07 19.31
N GLU A 9 -24.93 4.56 18.33
CA GLU A 9 -25.02 3.96 17.01
C GLU A 9 -23.59 3.86 16.44
N GLU A 10 -23.15 2.64 16.15
CA GLU A 10 -21.97 2.39 15.33
C GLU A 10 -22.22 3.06 13.97
N PRO A 11 -21.48 4.11 13.56
CA PRO A 11 -21.56 4.57 12.19
C PRO A 11 -20.99 3.45 11.33
N GLY A 12 -21.88 2.71 10.66
CA GLY A 12 -21.51 1.78 9.61
C GLY A 12 -20.74 2.54 8.54
N PHE A 13 -19.42 2.40 8.56
CA PHE A 13 -18.58 2.91 7.49
C PHE A 13 -18.74 1.98 6.29
N GLN A 14 -19.15 2.58 5.18
CA GLN A 14 -19.21 1.94 3.89
C GLN A 14 -17.83 1.37 3.56
N ASP A 15 -17.80 0.09 3.21
CA ASP A 15 -16.69 -0.57 2.54
C ASP A 15 -16.44 0.12 1.19
N GLU A 16 -15.88 1.33 1.20
CA GLU A 16 -15.00 1.71 0.12
C GLU A 16 -13.73 0.91 0.34
N GLU A 17 -13.67 -0.29 -0.25
CA GLU A 17 -12.41 -0.96 -0.55
C GLU A 17 -11.55 0.05 -1.34
N GLU A 18 -10.83 0.90 -0.62
CA GLU A 18 -9.84 1.79 -1.19
C GLU A 18 -8.77 0.87 -1.76
N SER A 19 -8.93 0.53 -3.05
CA SER A 19 -8.04 -0.41 -3.72
C SER A 19 -6.61 0.01 -3.40
N LEU A 20 -5.88 -0.90 -2.74
CA LEU A 20 -4.47 -0.75 -2.41
C LEU A 20 -3.65 -0.24 -3.61
N PHE A 21 -4.10 -0.62 -4.81
CA PHE A 21 -3.50 -0.30 -6.09
C PHE A 21 -4.51 0.40 -7.00
N GLN A 22 -4.54 1.73 -6.91
CA GLN A 22 -5.24 2.57 -7.89
C GLN A 22 -4.35 2.77 -9.13
N ASP A 23 -4.80 2.33 -10.31
CA ASP A 23 -4.07 2.52 -11.56
C ASP A 23 -3.97 4.00 -11.92
N ILE A 24 -2.83 4.38 -12.49
CA ILE A 24 -2.55 5.73 -12.96
C ILE A 24 -3.49 6.23 -14.06
N ASP A 25 -4.19 5.33 -14.76
CA ASP A 25 -5.16 5.69 -15.80
C ASP A 25 -6.35 6.48 -15.25
N LEU A 26 -6.62 6.43 -13.94
CA LEU A 26 -7.63 7.26 -13.28
C LEU A 26 -7.37 8.76 -13.45
N LEU A 27 -6.11 9.18 -13.64
CA LEU A 27 -5.76 10.58 -13.90
C LEU A 27 -6.38 11.14 -15.17
N GLN A 28 -6.76 10.29 -16.14
CA GLN A 28 -7.38 10.74 -17.37
C GLN A 28 -8.71 11.45 -17.11
N LYS A 29 -9.48 10.98 -16.12
CA LYS A 29 -10.74 11.61 -15.68
C LYS A 29 -10.51 13.00 -15.06
N HIS A 30 -9.28 13.28 -14.63
CA HIS A 30 -8.85 14.55 -14.04
C HIS A 30 -8.04 15.42 -15.03
N GLY A 31 -8.16 15.17 -16.33
CA GLY A 31 -7.62 16.05 -17.38
C GLY A 31 -6.14 15.83 -17.72
N ILE A 32 -5.55 14.71 -17.29
CA ILE A 32 -4.19 14.33 -17.70
C ILE A 32 -4.25 13.57 -19.04
N ASN A 33 -3.41 13.99 -19.99
CA ASN A 33 -3.35 13.37 -21.31
C ASN A 33 -2.73 11.97 -21.23
N VAL A 34 -3.32 10.99 -21.94
CA VAL A 34 -2.81 9.61 -22.10
C VAL A 34 -1.33 9.58 -22.51
N ALA A 35 -0.87 10.53 -23.33
CA ALA A 35 0.53 10.62 -23.73
C ALA A 35 1.48 10.87 -22.54
N ASP A 36 1.05 11.68 -21.57
CA ASP A 36 1.84 11.95 -20.37
C ASP A 36 1.73 10.78 -19.37
N ILE A 37 0.58 10.10 -19.29
CA ILE A 37 0.41 8.84 -18.52
C ILE A 37 1.37 7.75 -19.02
N LYS A 38 1.48 7.58 -20.35
CA LYS A 38 2.42 6.61 -20.96
C LYS A 38 3.88 6.89 -20.59
N LYS A 39 4.28 8.16 -20.47
CA LYS A 39 5.63 8.53 -20.02
C LYS A 39 5.87 8.11 -18.56
N LEU A 40 4.88 8.29 -17.69
CA LEU A 40 4.96 7.84 -16.29
C LEU A 40 5.08 6.31 -16.21
N LYS A 41 4.27 5.58 -16.99
CA LYS A 41 4.38 4.11 -17.10
C LYS A 41 5.76 3.67 -17.62
N SER A 42 6.37 4.41 -18.54
CA SER A 42 7.70 4.07 -19.09
C SER A 42 8.85 4.16 -18.09
N VAL A 43 8.67 4.91 -17.00
CA VAL A 43 9.65 5.01 -15.89
C VAL A 43 9.24 4.16 -14.67
N GLY A 44 8.24 3.27 -14.83
CA GLY A 44 7.79 2.34 -13.80
C GLY A 44 6.74 2.91 -12.83
N ILE A 45 6.22 4.12 -13.07
CA ILE A 45 5.16 4.71 -12.23
C ILE A 45 3.79 4.27 -12.77
N CYS A 46 3.21 3.28 -12.11
CA CYS A 46 1.95 2.65 -12.57
C CYS A 46 0.74 2.91 -11.66
N THR A 47 0.93 3.53 -10.50
CA THR A 47 -0.15 3.76 -9.51
C THR A 47 -0.22 5.21 -9.05
N ILE A 48 -1.39 5.63 -8.55
CA ILE A 48 -1.59 6.97 -7.97
C ILE A 48 -0.66 7.19 -6.77
N LYS A 49 -0.54 6.22 -5.86
CA LYS A 49 0.44 6.26 -4.75
C LYS A 49 1.88 6.36 -5.26
N GLY A 50 2.23 5.71 -6.38
CA GLY A 50 3.55 5.84 -7.00
C GLY A 50 3.89 7.29 -7.36
N ILE A 51 2.90 8.08 -7.80
CA ILE A 51 3.09 9.52 -8.06
C ILE A 51 3.30 10.27 -6.76
N GLN A 52 2.51 10.00 -5.70
CA GLN A 52 2.66 10.66 -4.41
C GLN A 52 4.06 10.42 -3.81
N MET A 53 4.54 9.18 -3.85
CA MET A 53 5.86 8.77 -3.35
C MET A 53 7.03 9.32 -4.19
N THR A 54 6.79 9.72 -5.43
CA THR A 54 7.84 10.28 -6.31
C THR A 54 7.98 11.79 -6.10
N THR A 55 9.20 12.28 -5.89
CA THR A 55 9.45 13.72 -5.73
C THR A 55 9.16 14.51 -7.01
N ARG A 56 8.81 15.81 -6.89
CA ARG A 56 8.61 16.68 -8.06
C ARG A 56 9.85 16.71 -8.96
N ARG A 57 11.05 16.77 -8.36
CA ARG A 57 12.34 16.73 -9.06
C ARG A 57 12.49 15.47 -9.93
N ALA A 58 12.17 14.30 -9.38
CA ALA A 58 12.25 13.04 -10.14
C ALA A 58 11.23 13.02 -11.30
N LEU A 59 10.02 13.55 -11.10
CA LEU A 59 9.02 13.67 -12.19
C LEU A 59 9.46 14.64 -13.29
N CYS A 60 10.13 15.74 -12.94
CA CYS A 60 10.67 16.70 -13.93
C CYS A 60 11.81 16.09 -14.77
N ASN A 61 12.52 15.07 -14.26
CA ASN A 61 13.55 14.37 -15.01
C ASN A 61 12.98 13.41 -16.07
N VAL A 62 11.67 13.16 -16.06
CA VAL A 62 11.00 12.34 -17.10
C VAL A 62 10.95 13.13 -18.40
N LYS A 63 11.59 12.60 -19.45
CA LYS A 63 11.68 13.26 -20.75
C LYS A 63 10.29 13.62 -21.29
N GLY A 64 10.08 14.92 -21.55
CA GLY A 64 8.83 15.43 -22.12
C GLY A 64 7.72 15.74 -21.10
N LEU A 65 8.03 15.75 -19.81
CA LEU A 65 7.22 16.39 -18.78
C LEU A 65 7.87 17.73 -18.39
N SER A 66 7.11 18.82 -18.49
CA SER A 66 7.51 20.13 -17.99
C SER A 66 7.04 20.31 -16.54
N GLU A 67 7.61 21.27 -15.81
CA GLU A 67 7.20 21.59 -14.44
C GLU A 67 5.69 21.84 -14.34
N ALA A 68 5.14 22.65 -15.24
CA ALA A 68 3.70 22.92 -15.30
C ALA A 68 2.84 21.66 -15.52
N LYS A 69 3.35 20.64 -16.20
CA LYS A 69 2.66 19.34 -16.33
C LYS A 69 2.76 18.52 -15.06
N VAL A 70 3.94 18.50 -14.43
CA VAL A 70 4.16 17.80 -13.16
C VAL A 70 3.24 18.35 -12.07
N ASP A 71 3.04 19.67 -12.02
CA ASP A 71 2.13 20.30 -11.07
C ASP A 71 0.67 19.86 -11.29
N LYS A 72 0.20 19.83 -12.54
CA LYS A 72 -1.14 19.32 -12.88
C LYS A 72 -1.32 17.85 -12.51
N ILE A 73 -0.31 17.01 -12.74
CA ILE A 73 -0.34 15.59 -12.39
C ILE A 73 -0.41 15.43 -10.86
N LYS A 74 0.41 16.16 -10.10
CA LYS A 74 0.38 16.14 -8.63
C LYS A 74 -0.95 16.64 -8.09
N GLU A 75 -1.52 17.69 -8.66
CA GLU A 75 -2.82 18.21 -8.27
C GLU A 75 -3.94 17.19 -8.55
N ALA A 76 -3.92 16.54 -9.71
CA ALA A 76 -4.88 15.48 -10.04
C ALA A 76 -4.74 14.27 -9.10
N ALA A 77 -3.53 13.85 -8.75
CA ALA A 77 -3.29 12.78 -7.79
C ALA A 77 -3.81 13.11 -6.39
N ASN A 78 -3.65 14.37 -5.94
CA ASN A 78 -4.15 14.82 -4.64
C ASN A 78 -5.68 14.88 -4.55
N LYS A 79 -6.39 14.97 -5.68
CA LYS A 79 -7.86 14.87 -5.74
C LYS A 79 -8.36 13.43 -5.60
N LEU A 80 -7.50 12.45 -5.91
CA LEU A 80 -7.80 11.02 -5.81
C LEU A 80 -7.40 10.43 -4.46
N LEU A 81 -6.34 10.97 -3.85
CA LEU A 81 -5.85 10.58 -2.55
C LEU A 81 -5.66 11.86 -1.74
N GLU A 82 -6.63 12.15 -0.88
CA GLU A 82 -6.64 13.38 -0.08
C GLU A 82 -5.46 13.39 0.91
N PRO A 83 -4.51 14.34 0.77
CA PRO A 83 -3.43 14.47 1.73
C PRO A 83 -3.95 15.17 2.99
N GLY A 84 -3.77 14.55 4.15
CA GLY A 84 -4.26 15.12 5.41
C GLY A 84 -3.65 14.47 6.65
N PHE A 85 -4.03 15.02 7.80
CA PHE A 85 -3.77 14.39 9.10
C PHE A 85 -4.92 13.45 9.43
N LEU A 86 -4.59 12.26 9.93
CA LEU A 86 -5.54 11.30 10.46
C LEU A 86 -5.38 11.21 11.98
N THR A 87 -6.49 11.01 12.68
CA THR A 87 -6.46 10.70 14.10
C THR A 87 -5.87 9.31 14.33
N ALA A 88 -5.36 9.07 15.54
CA ALA A 88 -4.85 7.75 15.91
C ALA A 88 -5.92 6.66 15.80
N PHE A 89 -7.18 7.01 16.09
CA PHE A 89 -8.32 6.11 15.97
C PHE A 89 -8.57 5.69 14.51
N GLU A 90 -8.71 6.65 13.59
CA GLU A 90 -8.86 6.37 12.16
C GLU A 90 -7.67 5.57 11.59
N TYR A 91 -6.45 5.88 12.03
CA TYR A 91 -5.28 5.14 11.58
C TYR A 91 -5.25 3.69 12.12
N SER A 92 -5.74 3.48 13.35
CA SER A 92 -5.87 2.11 13.91
C SER A 92 -6.85 1.26 13.11
N GLU A 93 -7.95 1.84 12.63
CA GLU A 93 -8.90 1.17 11.74
C GLU A 93 -8.25 0.84 10.40
N LYS A 94 -7.54 1.78 9.77
CA LYS A 94 -6.79 1.51 8.53
C LYS A 94 -5.77 0.38 8.71
N ARG A 95 -5.10 0.29 9.85
CA ARG A 95 -4.12 -0.77 10.12
C ARG A 95 -4.72 -2.18 10.23
N LYS A 96 -6.04 -2.35 10.33
CA LYS A 96 -6.68 -3.68 10.30
C LYS A 96 -6.42 -4.45 8.99
N MET A 97 -6.06 -3.75 7.91
CA MET A 97 -5.66 -4.37 6.64
C MET A 97 -4.28 -5.06 6.69
N VAL A 98 -3.47 -4.78 7.72
CA VAL A 98 -2.16 -5.42 7.90
C VAL A 98 -2.38 -6.89 8.26
N PHE A 99 -1.94 -7.77 7.36
CA PHE A 99 -1.96 -9.22 7.59
C PHE A 99 -0.60 -9.73 8.06
N HIS A 100 -0.60 -10.94 8.63
CA HIS A 100 0.60 -11.67 9.05
C HIS A 100 0.74 -12.99 8.28
N ILE A 101 1.97 -13.34 7.92
CA ILE A 101 2.32 -14.60 7.26
C ILE A 101 2.92 -15.54 8.32
N THR A 102 2.35 -16.73 8.50
CA THR A 102 2.89 -17.75 9.43
C THR A 102 4.30 -18.18 9.02
N THR A 103 5.16 -18.40 10.01
CA THR A 103 6.50 -18.98 9.84
C THR A 103 6.48 -20.50 9.71
N GLY A 104 5.31 -21.13 9.94
CA GLY A 104 5.17 -22.58 10.05
C GLY A 104 5.47 -23.15 11.45
N SER A 105 5.89 -22.31 12.41
CA SER A 105 6.12 -22.69 13.81
C SER A 105 5.24 -21.88 14.76
N GLN A 106 4.38 -22.55 15.53
CA GLN A 106 3.45 -21.88 16.46
C GLN A 106 4.16 -21.05 17.52
N GLU A 107 5.26 -21.57 18.09
CA GLU A 107 6.03 -20.85 19.11
C GLU A 107 6.74 -19.62 18.53
N PHE A 108 7.20 -19.72 17.27
CA PHE A 108 7.85 -18.60 16.63
C PHE A 108 6.84 -17.53 16.19
N ASP A 109 5.68 -17.93 15.67
CA ASP A 109 4.59 -17.00 15.37
C ASP A 109 4.11 -16.29 16.64
N LYS A 110 4.02 -16.98 17.77
CA LYS A 110 3.69 -16.38 19.06
C LYS A 110 4.74 -15.36 19.51
N LEU A 111 6.03 -15.65 19.32
CA LEU A 111 7.11 -14.70 19.59
C LEU A 111 7.01 -13.44 18.73
N LEU A 112 6.63 -13.60 17.45
CA LEU A 112 6.46 -12.50 16.51
C LEU A 112 5.10 -11.79 16.61
N GLY A 113 4.19 -12.25 17.48
CA GLY A 113 2.86 -11.67 17.63
C GLY A 113 1.87 -11.99 16.51
N GLY A 114 2.09 -13.10 15.79
CA GLY A 114 1.20 -13.58 14.73
C GLY A 114 1.91 -14.05 13.45
N GLY A 115 3.23 -13.85 13.35
CA GLY A 115 4.04 -14.19 12.18
C GLY A 115 4.74 -12.98 11.59
N ILE A 116 5.12 -13.04 10.32
CA ILE A 116 5.79 -11.94 9.60
C ILE A 116 4.75 -10.90 9.16
N GLU A 117 4.92 -9.65 9.58
CA GLU A 117 3.99 -8.55 9.35
C GLU A 117 4.08 -7.98 7.92
N SER A 118 2.93 -7.77 7.27
CA SER A 118 2.85 -7.05 5.99
C SER A 118 3.07 -5.54 6.14
N MET A 119 3.42 -4.85 5.04
CA MET A 119 3.73 -3.40 5.06
C MET A 119 4.94 -3.01 5.95
N ALA A 120 5.74 -3.99 6.37
CA ALA A 120 7.01 -3.82 7.06
C ALA A 120 8.13 -4.57 6.32
N ILE A 121 9.39 -4.25 6.64
CA ILE A 121 10.55 -5.02 6.22
C ILE A 121 11.02 -5.82 7.44
N THR A 122 11.01 -7.15 7.33
CA THR A 122 11.51 -8.07 8.35
C THR A 122 12.82 -8.69 7.88
N GLU A 123 13.89 -8.50 8.65
CA GLU A 123 15.20 -9.08 8.38
C GLU A 123 15.44 -10.28 9.30
N ALA A 124 15.97 -11.36 8.75
CA ALA A 124 16.42 -12.52 9.50
C ALA A 124 17.87 -12.83 9.13
N PHE A 125 18.71 -13.08 10.13
CA PHE A 125 20.08 -13.54 9.95
C PHE A 125 20.16 -15.02 10.37
N GLY A 126 20.57 -15.90 9.44
CA GLY A 126 20.62 -17.35 9.64
C GLY A 126 19.79 -18.14 8.62
N VAL A 127 20.08 -19.44 8.45
CA VAL A 127 19.51 -20.30 7.39
C VAL A 127 18.34 -21.13 7.94
N THR A 128 17.08 -20.82 7.58
CA THR A 128 15.91 -21.68 7.90
C THR A 128 14.72 -21.56 6.91
N ALA A 129 14.94 -21.40 5.60
CA ALA A 129 13.85 -21.13 4.63
C ALA A 129 13.24 -22.35 3.89
N GLN A 130 13.58 -23.61 4.25
CA GLN A 130 13.25 -24.78 3.41
C GLN A 130 12.07 -25.66 3.86
N LEU A 131 10.98 -25.12 4.45
CA LEU A 131 9.82 -25.94 4.82
C LEU A 131 8.46 -25.32 4.46
N PRO A 132 7.48 -26.12 3.94
CA PRO A 132 6.13 -25.66 3.65
C PRO A 132 5.27 -25.59 4.92
N GLY A 133 4.59 -24.45 5.14
CA GLY A 133 3.70 -24.22 6.28
C GLY A 133 2.20 -24.41 5.96
N ALA A 134 1.39 -24.55 7.01
CA ALA A 134 -0.07 -24.60 6.98
C ALA A 134 -0.68 -23.41 7.72
N GLY A 135 -1.76 -22.83 7.21
CA GLY A 135 -2.55 -21.84 7.94
C GLY A 135 -3.12 -20.71 7.07
N GLY A 136 -4.40 -20.84 6.69
CA GLY A 136 -5.39 -19.76 6.57
C GLY A 136 -5.13 -18.52 5.69
N TYR A 137 -3.96 -18.34 5.09
CA TYR A 137 -3.70 -17.26 4.13
C TYR A 137 -4.34 -17.64 2.78
N PRO A 138 -5.15 -16.77 2.14
CA PRO A 138 -5.77 -17.07 0.85
C PRO A 138 -4.78 -17.32 -0.29
N GLY A 139 -3.48 -17.08 -0.05
CA GLY A 139 -2.43 -17.30 -1.02
C GLY A 139 -2.21 -16.06 -1.90
N GLY A 140 -0.98 -15.93 -2.38
CA GLY A 140 -0.55 -14.90 -3.31
C GLY A 140 0.64 -15.43 -4.11
N LYS A 141 1.02 -14.73 -5.16
CA LYS A 141 2.25 -15.07 -5.89
C LYS A 141 3.45 -14.59 -5.07
N ILE A 142 4.50 -15.41 -5.01
CA ILE A 142 5.76 -15.10 -4.33
C ILE A 142 6.80 -14.73 -5.38
N ILE A 143 7.58 -13.68 -5.10
CA ILE A 143 8.78 -13.33 -5.85
C ILE A 143 9.96 -13.65 -4.95
N PHE A 144 10.85 -14.52 -5.40
CA PHE A 144 12.11 -14.85 -4.72
C PHE A 144 13.28 -14.33 -5.57
N ILE A 145 14.17 -13.55 -4.96
CA ILE A 145 15.36 -13.01 -5.62
C ILE A 145 16.57 -13.67 -4.96
N ASP A 146 17.16 -14.64 -5.66
CA ASP A 146 18.36 -15.33 -5.20
C ASP A 146 19.61 -14.69 -5.79
N THR A 147 20.51 -14.22 -4.93
CA THR A 147 21.81 -13.65 -5.33
C THR A 147 22.97 -14.63 -5.13
N GLU A 148 22.73 -15.78 -4.51
CA GLU A 148 23.77 -16.73 -4.09
C GLU A 148 23.67 -18.10 -4.78
N ASN A 149 22.67 -18.30 -5.65
CA ASN A 149 22.45 -19.54 -6.40
C ASN A 149 22.28 -20.76 -5.47
N THR A 150 21.40 -20.60 -4.49
CA THR A 150 21.03 -21.62 -3.50
C THR A 150 19.87 -22.51 -3.93
N LEU A 151 19.32 -22.26 -5.13
CA LEU A 151 18.29 -23.07 -5.80
C LEU A 151 18.87 -24.11 -6.77
#